data_AF-A0A0P6RSM3-F1
#
_entry.id   AF-A0A0P6RSM3-F1
#
_cell.length_a   1.000
_cell.length_b   1.000
_cell.length_c   1.000
_cell.angle_alpha   90.00
_cell.angle_beta   90.00
_cell.angle_gamma   90.00
#
_symmetry.space_group_name_H-M   'P 1'
#
loop_
_entity.id
_entity.type
_entity.pdbx_description
1 polymer ?
#
loop_
_entity_poly.entity_id
_entity_poly.type
_entity_poly.pdbx_seq_one_letter_code
_entity_poly.pdbx_strand_id
1 'polypeptide(L)'
;MLRALDIRDLLIIDHLELAFQPGLNVLTGETGAGKSILLDSLGFVLGWRGRAELVRQGAAQGEVIAEFELGRDHPAHAILEEAGLPGGEELVLRRVN
;
A
#
# COMPACT_ATOMS: atom_id res chain seq x y z
N MET A 1 4.88 -5.88 9.62
CA MET A 1 5.43 -4.52 9.40
C MET A 1 5.32 -4.18 7.92
N LEU A 2 4.89 -2.97 7.55
CA LEU A 2 4.96 -2.51 6.16
C LEU A 2 6.44 -2.40 5.74
N ARG A 3 6.82 -3.11 4.68
CA ARG A 3 8.19 -3.20 4.15
C ARG A 3 8.38 -2.35 2.91
N ALA A 4 7.42 -2.41 1.99
CA ALA A 4 7.48 -1.69 0.74
C ALA A 4 6.11 -1.20 0.29
N LEU A 5 6.11 -0.12 -0.50
CA LEU A 5 4.95 0.41 -1.20
C LEU A 5 5.38 0.78 -2.63
N ASP A 6 4.80 0.11 -3.63
CA ASP A 6 4.89 0.46 -5.05
C ASP A 6 3.55 1.09 -5.47
N ILE A 7 3.61 2.30 -6.03
CA ILE A 7 2.46 3.08 -6.48
C ILE A 7 2.65 3.40 -7.96
N ARG A 8 1.64 3.10 -8.76
CA ARG A 8 1.59 3.40 -10.20
C ARG A 8 0.32 4.15 -10.55
N ASP A 9 0.50 5.20 -11.36
CA ASP A 9 -0.58 5.96 -11.98
C ASP A 9 -1.64 6.45 -10.97
N LEU A 10 -1.19 7.00 -9.83
CA LEU A 10 -2.05 7.50 -8.77
C LEU A 10 -1.94 9.02 -8.63
N LEU A 11 -3.04 9.75 -8.87
CA LEU A 11 -3.09 11.21 -8.80
C LEU A 11 -1.99 11.89 -9.63
N ILE A 12 -0.94 12.41 -8.99
CA ILE A 12 0.22 13.03 -9.67
C ILE A 12 1.43 12.10 -9.80
N ILE A 13 1.36 10.89 -9.24
CA ILE A 13 2.44 9.89 -9.27
C ILE A 13 2.29 9.06 -10.55
N ASP A 14 3.31 9.04 -11.40
CA ASP A 14 3.51 7.99 -12.42
C ASP A 14 3.94 6.71 -11.75
N HIS A 15 5.05 6.78 -11.01
CA HIS A 15 5.65 5.62 -10.40
C HIS A 15 6.45 6.05 -9.15
N LEU A 16 6.22 5.35 -8.06
CA LEU A 16 6.95 5.56 -6.82
C LEU A 16 7.14 4.25 -6.08
N GLU A 17 8.39 3.96 -5.74
CA GLU A 17 8.78 2.85 -4.88
C GLU A 17 9.33 3.39 -3.56
N LEU A 18 8.81 2.88 -2.45
CA LEU A 18 9.24 3.24 -1.10
C LEU A 18 9.56 2.00 -0.29
N ALA A 19 10.75 1.96 0.31
CA ALA A 19 11.13 0.94 1.29
C ALA A 19 11.09 1.54 2.70
N PHE A 20 10.42 0.84 3.62
CA PHE A 20 10.25 1.25 5.01
C PHE A 20 11.22 0.49 5.93
N GLN A 21 11.69 1.17 6.97
CA GLN A 21 12.54 0.59 8.01
C GLN A 21 11.79 0.43 9.33
N PRO A 22 12.24 -0.47 10.23
CA PRO A 22 11.64 -0.58 11.56
C PRO A 22 11.72 0.74 12.33
N GLY A 23 10.72 0.98 13.19
CA GLY A 23 10.66 2.20 14.01
C GLY A 23 10.01 3.39 13.28
N LEU A 24 10.55 4.59 13.51
CA LEU A 24 9.97 5.82 13.00
C LEU A 24 10.51 6.15 11.59
N ASN A 25 9.61 6.14 10.60
CA ASN A 25 9.90 6.66 9.26
C ASN A 25 9.35 8.08 9.17
N VAL A 26 10.21 9.06 8.90
CA VAL A 26 9.83 10.48 8.83
C VAL A 26 9.73 10.90 7.36
N LEU A 27 8.51 11.18 6.90
CA LEU A 27 8.26 11.72 5.57
C LEU A 27 8.17 13.25 5.64
N THR A 28 9.12 13.92 5.01
CA THR A 28 9.14 15.38 4.88
C THR A 28 8.78 15.79 3.46
N GLY A 29 8.51 17.08 3.26
CA GLY A 29 8.14 17.60 1.94
C GLY A 29 7.70 19.05 2.04
N GLU A 30 7.97 19.80 0.97
CA GLU A 30 7.66 21.23 0.85
C GLU A 30 6.14 21.49 0.91
N THR A 31 5.36 20.67 0.19
CA THR A 31 3.90 20.69 0.22
C THR A 31 3.33 19.44 0.91
N GLY A 32 2.10 19.56 1.43
CA GLY A 32 1.38 18.43 2.04
C GLY A 32 0.85 17.40 1.03
N ALA A 33 0.75 17.77 -0.26
CA ALA A 33 0.08 16.96 -1.28
C ALA A 33 0.72 15.57 -1.44
N GLY A 34 2.04 15.49 -1.64
CA GLY A 34 2.72 14.19 -1.81
C GLY A 34 2.56 13.27 -0.59
N LYS A 35 2.63 13.83 0.62
CA LYS A 35 2.45 13.06 1.87
C LYS A 35 1.02 12.53 2.00
N SER A 36 0.02 13.34 1.66
CA SER A 36 -1.39 12.88 1.67
C SER A 36 -1.63 11.79 0.65
N ILE A 37 -1.06 11.90 -0.56
CA ILE A 37 -1.20 10.88 -1.61
C ILE A 37 -0.64 9.54 -1.16
N LEU A 38 0.49 9.54 -0.44
CA LEU A 38 1.06 8.30 0.12
C LEU A 38 0.13 7.63 1.13
N LEU A 39 -0.47 8.42 2.02
CA LEU A 39 -1.44 7.90 2.99
C LEU A 39 -2.72 7.41 2.30
N ASP A 40 -3.18 8.12 1.27
CA ASP A 40 -4.33 7.72 0.46
C ASP A 40 -4.04 6.40 -0.29
N SER A 41 -2.82 6.23 -0.82
CA SER A 41 -2.35 5.00 -1.48
C SER A 41 -2.34 3.81 -0.52
N LEU A 42 -1.80 4.00 0.69
CA LEU A 42 -1.79 2.98 1.72
C LEU A 42 -3.22 2.61 2.16
N GLY A 43 -4.10 3.60 2.33
CA GLY A 43 -5.51 3.37 2.60
C GLY A 43 -6.20 2.57 1.50
N PHE A 44 -5.93 2.93 0.24
CA PHE A 44 -6.48 2.26 -0.93
C PHE A 44 -6.13 0.77 -0.95
N VAL A 45 -4.85 0.40 -0.83
CA VAL A 45 -4.44 -1.01 -0.86
C VAL A 45 -4.97 -1.81 0.35
N LEU A 46 -5.19 -1.16 1.49
CA LEU A 46 -5.81 -1.77 2.69
C LEU A 46 -7.33 -1.92 2.61
N GLY A 47 -7.95 -1.59 1.48
CA GLY A 47 -9.38 -1.80 1.28
C GLY A 47 -10.27 -0.65 1.76
N TRP A 48 -9.71 0.53 2.07
CA TRP A 48 -10.56 1.68 2.41
C TRP A 48 -11.56 2.00 1.29
N ARG A 49 -12.75 2.42 1.72
CA ARG A 49 -13.82 2.93 0.87
C ARG A 49 -13.57 4.42 0.62
N GLY A 50 -12.79 4.75 -0.40
CA GLY A 50 -12.59 6.12 -0.92
C GLY A 50 -11.26 6.24 -1.67
N ARG A 51 -11.07 7.09 -2.68
CA ARG A 51 -11.95 7.97 -3.47
C ARG A 51 -12.02 7.37 -4.89
N ALA A 52 -13.16 7.47 -5.58
CA ALA A 52 -13.29 6.97 -6.96
C ALA A 52 -12.39 7.70 -7.99
N GLU A 53 -11.58 8.65 -7.55
CA GLU A 53 -10.76 9.55 -8.37
C GLU A 53 -9.27 9.46 -7.96
N LEU A 54 -8.79 8.26 -7.66
CA LEU A 54 -7.37 8.06 -7.36
C LEU A 54 -6.53 7.82 -8.62
N VAL A 55 -7.14 7.33 -9.71
CA VAL A 55 -6.45 7.10 -10.98
C VAL A 55 -5.94 8.44 -11.53
N ARG A 56 -4.66 8.46 -11.89
CA ARG A 56 -4.03 9.63 -12.51
C ARG A 56 -4.78 10.02 -13.79
N GLN A 57 -4.93 11.33 -14.01
CA GLN A 57 -5.55 11.82 -15.24
C GLN A 57 -4.79 11.32 -16.48
N GLY A 58 -5.52 10.68 -17.39
CA GLY A 58 -4.96 10.09 -18.62
C GLY A 58 -4.46 8.65 -18.47
N ALA A 59 -4.42 8.09 -17.25
CA ALA A 59 -4.15 6.68 -17.04
C ALA A 59 -5.43 5.86 -17.14
N ALA A 60 -5.30 4.62 -17.64
CA ALA A 60 -6.42 3.69 -17.75
C ALA A 60 -6.77 3.01 -16.41
N GLN A 61 -5.77 2.85 -15.54
CA GLN A 61 -5.89 2.20 -14.24
C GLN A 61 -4.86 2.77 -13.27
N GLY A 62 -5.11 2.67 -11.98
CA GLY A 62 -4.14 2.94 -10.92
C GLY A 62 -3.84 1.68 -10.12
N GLU A 63 -2.60 1.51 -9.66
CA GLU A 63 -2.17 0.32 -8.92
C GLU A 63 -1.38 0.70 -7.67
N VAL A 64 -1.64 -0.01 -6.58
CA VAL A 64 -0.83 0.04 -5.37
C VAL A 64 -0.55 -1.37 -4.90
N ILE A 65 0.73 -1.64 -4.62
CA ILE A 65 1.22 -2.88 -4.02
C ILE A 65 1.87 -2.53 -2.69
N ALA A 66 1.44 -3.20 -1.62
CA ALA A 66 2.04 -3.09 -0.30
C ALA A 66 2.54 -4.45 0.17
N GLU A 67 3.79 -4.47 0.63
CA GLU A 67 4.44 -5.67 1.16
C GLU A 67 4.52 -5.58 2.67
N PHE A 68 4.11 -6.63 3.36
CA PHE A 68 4.14 -6.73 4.81
C PHE A 68 4.94 -7.93 5.25
N GLU A 69 5.81 -7.73 6.22
CA GLU A 69 6.41 -8.81 6.99
C GLU A 69 5.45 -9.25 8.10
N LEU A 70 5.09 -10.53 8.12
CA LEU A 70 4.23 -11.14 9.13
C LEU A 70 5.11 -11.86 10.17
N GLY A 71 5.13 -11.32 11.39
CA GLY A 71 5.71 -12.02 12.51
C GLY A 71 5.00 -13.36 12.76
N ARG A 72 5.69 -14.31 13.41
CA ARG A 72 5.16 -15.67 13.65
C ARG A 72 3.78 -15.69 14.32
N ASP A 73 3.56 -14.79 15.28
CA ASP A 73 2.31 -14.70 16.04
C ASP A 73 1.32 -13.68 15.46
N HIS A 74 1.50 -13.24 14.21
CA HIS A 74 0.65 -12.22 13.61
C HIS A 74 -0.77 -12.76 13.35
N PRO A 75 -1.85 -12.05 13.74
CA PRO A 75 -3.22 -12.55 13.61
C PRO A 75 -3.68 -12.80 12.17
N ALA A 76 -3.01 -12.20 11.18
CA ALA A 76 -3.28 -12.43 9.76
C ALA A 76 -3.11 -13.90 9.35
N HIS A 77 -2.27 -14.69 10.04
CA HIS A 77 -2.11 -16.12 9.72
C HIS A 77 -3.42 -16.89 9.83
N ALA A 78 -4.21 -16.64 10.88
CA ALA A 78 -5.51 -17.29 11.06
C ALA A 78 -6.52 -16.86 9.98
N ILE A 79 -6.49 -15.59 9.57
CA ILE A 79 -7.36 -15.06 8.51
C ILE A 79 -7.00 -15.69 7.16
N LEU A 80 -5.71 -15.84 6.85
CA LEU A 80 -5.24 -16.48 5.62
C LEU A 80 -5.64 -17.96 5.61
N GLU A 81 -5.48 -18.67 6.73
CA GLU A 81 -5.88 -20.07 6.86
C GLU A 81 -7.40 -20.25 6.68
N GLU A 82 -8.23 -19.43 7.32
CA GLU A 82 -9.69 -19.45 7.17
C GLU A 82 -10.11 -19.19 5.72
N ALA A 83 -9.40 -18.31 5.02
CA ALA A 83 -9.63 -18.00 3.61
C ALA A 83 -9.07 -19.08 2.64
N GLY A 84 -8.37 -20.10 3.14
CA GLY A 84 -7.71 -21.12 2.32
C GLY A 84 -6.52 -20.59 1.51
N LEU A 85 -5.92 -19.48 1.96
CA LEU A 85 -4.77 -18.85 1.34
C LEU A 85 -3.45 -19.36 1.96
N PRO A 86 -2.35 -19.41 1.18
CA PRO A 86 -1.05 -19.76 1.73
C PRO A 86 -0.60 -18.71 2.75
N GLY A 87 -0.14 -19.18 3.91
CA GLY A 87 0.56 -18.37 4.89
C GLY A 87 2.04 -18.19 4.55
N GLY A 88 2.76 -17.45 5.40
CA GLY A 88 4.19 -17.19 5.25
C GLY A 88 4.65 -15.98 6.04
N GLU A 89 5.95 -15.72 6.03
CA GLU A 89 6.53 -14.54 6.71
C GLU A 89 6.27 -13.24 5.93
N GLU A 90 5.70 -13.33 4.73
CA GLU A 90 5.41 -12.20 3.86
C GLU A 90 3.95 -12.22 3.39
N LEU A 91 3.34 -11.04 3.34
CA LEU A 91 2.01 -10.80 2.81
C LEU A 91 2.08 -9.66 1.80
N VAL A 92 1.67 -9.94 0.57
CA VAL A 92 1.57 -8.94 -0.49
C VAL A 92 0.09 -8.60 -0.71
N LEU A 93 -0.25 -7.33 -0.54
CA LEU A 93 -1.56 -6.79 -0.89
C LEU A 93 -1.42 -6.00 -2.18
N ARG A 94 -2.26 -6.31 -3.16
CA ARG A 94 -2.31 -5.62 -4.45
C ARG A 94 -3.72 -5.17 -4.73
N ARG A 95 -3.88 -3.89 -5.10
CA ARG A 95 -5.17 -3.35 -5.53
C ARG A 95 -5.01 -2.54 -6.80
N VAL A 96 -5.93 -2.76 -7.73
CA VAL A 96 -6.03 -2.04 -9.00
C VAL A 96 -7.42 -1.39 -9.07
N ASN A 97 -7.49 -0.17 -9.61
CA ASN A 97 -8.73 0.50 -9.96
C ASN A 97 -8.80 0.72 -11.46
#